data_AF-A0A0A0MBU3-F1
#
_entry.id   AF-A0A0A0MBU3-F1
#
_cell.length_a   1.000
_cell.length_b   1.000
_cell.length_c   1.000
_cell.angle_alpha   90.00
_cell.angle_beta   90.00
_cell.angle_gamma   90.00
#
_symmetry.space_group_name_H-M   'P 1'
#
loop_
_entity.id
_entity.type
_entity.pdbx_description
1 polymer ?
#
loop_
_entity_poly.entity_id
_entity_poly.type
_entity_poly.pdbx_seq_one_letter_code
_entity_poly.pdbx_strand_id
1 'polypeptide(L)'
;MAIFKIKSGDVKDYLDWIKVLVTISSAAVAALLYKYDTTSGGAVKAAATCFCISLLFFVITFAGLIEHKGSTSDDVAGYAAWPLVLGYVFFLAGFGALVIRMF
;
A
#
# COMPACT_ATOMS: atom_id res chain seq x y z
N MET A 1 6.95 -0.62 23.52
CA MET A 1 6.07 -0.56 22.33
C MET A 1 6.38 0.73 21.57
N ALA A 2 7.58 0.84 20.99
CA ALA A 2 8.20 2.12 20.60
C ALA A 2 8.53 2.22 19.10
N ILE A 3 7.85 1.46 18.24
CA ILE A 3 8.21 1.34 16.82
C ILE A 3 7.33 2.22 15.90
N PHE A 4 6.22 2.79 16.40
CA PHE A 4 5.26 3.52 15.55
C PHE A 4 4.81 4.86 16.15
N LYS A 5 5.74 5.77 16.40
CA LYS A 5 5.41 7.19 16.58
C LYS A 5 5.93 7.97 15.37
N ILE A 6 5.08 8.15 14.36
CA ILE A 6 5.36 9.06 13.24
C ILE A 6 5.30 10.49 13.79
N LYS A 7 6.41 11.23 13.83
CA LYS A 7 6.35 12.61 14.32
C LYS A 7 5.44 13.42 13.40
N SER A 8 4.67 14.35 13.96
CA SER A 8 3.76 15.24 13.20
C SER A 8 4.48 16.02 12.09
N GLY A 9 5.77 16.33 12.28
CA GLY A 9 6.64 16.93 11.26
C GLY A 9 6.89 16.03 10.04
N ASP A 10 6.89 14.71 10.21
CA ASP A 10 7.18 13.74 9.15
C ASP A 10 5.92 13.28 8.41
N VAL A 11 4.72 13.59 8.93
CA VAL A 11 3.42 13.17 8.35
C VAL A 11 3.29 13.59 6.88
N LYS A 12 3.81 14.76 6.51
CA LYS A 12 3.80 15.23 5.12
C LYS A 12 4.61 14.30 4.20
N ASP A 13 5.81 13.92 4.63
CA ASP A 13 6.67 13.04 3.86
C ASP A 13 6.06 11.64 3.73
N TYR A 14 5.47 11.11 4.81
CA TYR A 14 4.73 9.85 4.76
C TYR A 14 3.53 9.92 3.80
N LEU A 15 2.77 11.02 3.81
CA LEU A 15 1.65 11.21 2.87
C LEU A 15 2.14 11.24 1.43
N ASP A 16 3.25 11.92 1.14
CA ASP A 16 3.81 11.97 -0.21
C ASP A 16 4.34 10.60 -0.66
N TRP A 17 5.00 9.85 0.22
CA TRP A 17 5.38 8.46 -0.04
C TRP A 17 4.18 7.53 -0.28
N ILE A 18 3.11 7.66 0.51
CA ILE A 18 1.90 6.86 0.33
C ILE A 18 1.23 7.18 -1.02
N LYS A 19 1.18 8.44 -1.44
CA LYS A 19 0.66 8.79 -2.78
C LYS A 19 1.45 8.07 -3.87
N VAL A 20 2.78 8.08 -3.79
CA VAL A 20 3.63 7.37 -4.76
C VAL A 20 3.30 5.87 -4.77
N LEU A 21 3.19 5.24 -3.59
CA LEU A 21 2.83 3.83 -3.46
C LEU A 21 1.43 3.51 -4.02
N VAL A 22 0.45 4.37 -3.79
CA VAL A 22 -0.90 4.25 -4.34
C VAL A 22 -0.87 4.37 -5.86
N THR A 23 -0.12 5.33 -6.42
CA THR A 23 0.02 5.49 -7.87
C THR A 23 0.65 4.26 -8.52
N ILE A 24 1.74 3.74 -7.95
CA ILE A 24 2.41 2.53 -8.45
C ILE A 24 1.47 1.32 -8.37
N SER A 25 0.81 1.13 -7.22
CA SER A 25 -0.13 0.01 -7.03
C SER A 25 -1.31 0.09 -8.00
N SER A 26 -1.84 1.30 -8.24
CA SER A 26 -2.92 1.55 -9.20
C SER A 26 -2.49 1.24 -10.63
N ALA A 27 -1.29 1.68 -11.03
CA ALA A 27 -0.73 1.40 -12.33
C ALA A 27 -0.46 -0.10 -12.54
N ALA A 28 0.04 -0.79 -11.50
CA ALA A 28 0.25 -2.24 -11.53
C ALA A 28 -1.08 -2.98 -11.68
N VAL A 29 -2.12 -2.62 -10.91
CA VAL A 29 -3.47 -3.21 -11.06
C VAL A 29 -4.01 -2.96 -12.46
N ALA A 30 -3.93 -1.74 -12.99
CA ALA A 30 -4.41 -1.41 -14.33
C ALA A 30 -3.67 -2.20 -15.42
N ALA A 31 -2.34 -2.31 -15.32
CA ALA A 31 -1.53 -3.09 -16.26
C ALA A 31 -1.87 -4.60 -16.19
N LEU A 32 -2.11 -5.12 -14.99
CA LEU A 32 -2.52 -6.51 -14.80
C LEU A 32 -3.93 -6.77 -15.31
N LEU A 33 -4.87 -5.84 -15.10
CA LEU A 33 -6.23 -5.90 -15.65
C LEU A 33 -6.23 -5.82 -17.18
N TYR A 34 -5.39 -4.98 -17.77
CA TYR A 34 -5.23 -4.90 -19.22
C TYR A 34 -4.69 -6.22 -19.80
N LYS A 35 -3.78 -6.89 -19.09
CA LYS A 35 -3.25 -8.21 -19.44
C LYS A 35 -4.09 -9.37 -18.91
N TYR A 36 -5.24 -9.10 -18.30
CA TYR A 36 -6.08 -10.12 -17.69
C TYR A 36 -6.89 -10.83 -18.77
N ASP A 37 -6.28 -11.80 -19.43
CA ASP A 37 -6.99 -12.77 -20.25
C ASP A 37 -7.43 -13.97 -19.39
N THR A 38 -8.46 -14.69 -19.81
CA THR A 38 -8.92 -15.95 -19.20
C THR A 38 -7.83 -17.03 -19.11
N THR A 39 -6.77 -16.92 -19.92
CA THR A 39 -5.55 -17.75 -19.92
C THR A 39 -4.44 -17.24 -18.98
N SER A 40 -4.66 -16.13 -18.26
CA SER A 40 -3.66 -15.57 -17.36
C SER A 40 -3.36 -16.54 -16.19
N GLY A 41 -2.13 -17.07 -16.19
CA GLY A 41 -1.66 -18.02 -15.18
C GLY A 41 -1.81 -17.51 -13.74
N GLY A 42 -1.97 -18.44 -12.78
CA GLY A 42 -2.36 -18.16 -11.38
C GLY A 42 -1.53 -17.07 -10.68
N ALA A 43 -0.26 -16.90 -11.05
CA ALA A 43 0.60 -15.84 -10.52
C ALA A 43 0.11 -14.41 -10.84
N VAL A 44 -0.49 -14.18 -12.02
CA VAL A 44 -1.05 -12.85 -12.37
C VAL A 44 -2.30 -12.54 -11.56
N LYS A 45 -3.14 -13.54 -11.33
CA LYS A 45 -4.31 -13.41 -10.44
C LYS A 45 -3.88 -13.11 -9.01
N ALA A 46 -2.92 -13.87 -8.49
CA ALA A 46 -2.37 -13.66 -7.15
C ALA A 46 -1.73 -12.27 -7.00
N ALA A 47 -0.94 -11.83 -7.98
CA ALA A 47 -0.33 -10.51 -7.99
C ALA A 47 -1.38 -9.39 -8.02
N ALA A 48 -2.39 -9.50 -8.88
CA ALA A 48 -3.47 -8.52 -8.97
C ALA A 48 -4.24 -8.41 -7.64
N THR A 49 -4.58 -9.56 -7.02
CA THR A 49 -5.21 -9.57 -5.69
C THR A 49 -4.33 -8.92 -4.63
N CYS A 50 -3.03 -9.22 -4.61
CA CYS A 50 -2.10 -8.62 -3.67
C CYS A 50 -1.97 -7.10 -3.84
N PHE A 51 -1.88 -6.60 -5.08
CA PHE A 51 -1.83 -5.16 -5.33
C PHE A 51 -3.15 -4.46 -4.98
N CYS A 52 -4.31 -5.08 -5.21
CA CYS A 52 -5.59 -4.53 -4.77
C CYS A 52 -5.67 -4.43 -3.24
N ILE A 53 -5.25 -5.48 -2.52
CA ILE A 53 -5.22 -5.49 -1.05
C ILE A 53 -4.24 -4.43 -0.52
N SER A 54 -3.05 -4.35 -1.12
CA SER A 54 -2.04 -3.34 -0.80
C SER A 54 -2.58 -1.92 -0.96
N LEU A 55 -3.28 -1.66 -2.06
CA LEU A 55 -3.90 -0.37 -2.36
C LEU A 55 -4.97 0.00 -1.34
N LEU A 56 -5.82 -0.95 -0.92
CA LEU A 56 -6.80 -0.72 0.14
C LEU A 56 -6.13 -0.31 1.46
N PHE A 57 -5.07 -1.01 1.87
CA PHE A 57 -4.33 -0.67 3.09
C PHE A 57 -3.64 0.70 3.01
N PHE A 58 -3.09 1.07 1.85
CA PHE A 58 -2.50 2.40 1.65
C PHE A 58 -3.55 3.50 1.69
N VAL A 59 -4.75 3.28 1.14
CA VAL A 59 -5.86 4.26 1.22
C VAL A 59 -6.34 4.44 2.67
N ILE A 60 -6.47 3.35 3.44
CA ILE A 60 -6.84 3.41 4.87
C ILE A 60 -5.77 4.18 5.66
N THR A 61 -4.49 3.89 5.40
CA THR A 61 -3.36 4.63 5.99
C THR A 61 -3.41 6.11 5.65
N PHE A 62 -3.67 6.43 4.38
CA PHE A 62 -3.74 7.80 3.88
C PHE A 62 -4.87 8.59 4.55
N ALA A 63 -6.06 8.00 4.67
CA ALA A 63 -7.19 8.59 5.37
C ALA A 63 -6.85 8.84 6.86
N GLY A 64 -6.25 7.86 7.54
CA GLY A 64 -5.82 8.00 8.92
C GLY A 64 -4.74 9.07 9.13
N LEU A 65 -3.79 9.22 8.21
CA LEU A 65 -2.78 10.27 8.27
C LEU A 65 -3.36 11.67 7.98
N ILE A 66 -4.34 11.79 7.08
CA ILE A 66 -5.03 13.07 6.81
C ILE A 66 -5.82 13.53 8.03
N GLU A 67 -6.56 12.62 8.66
CA GLU A 67 -7.32 12.91 9.88
C GLU A 67 -6.39 13.34 11.01
N HIS A 68 -5.24 12.67 11.14
CA HIS A 68 -4.21 13.03 12.13
C HIS A 68 -3.54 14.39 11.82
N LYS A 69 -3.28 14.72 10.55
CA LYS A 69 -2.74 16.02 10.15
C LYS A 69 -3.64 17.20 10.60
N GLY A 70 -4.94 16.98 10.74
CA GLY A 70 -5.90 17.99 11.19
C GLY A 70 -6.11 18.07 12.70
N SER A 71 -5.59 17.12 13.48
CA SER A 71 -5.90 16.98 14.91
C SER A 71 -4.65 17.17 15.78
N THR A 72 -4.71 18.08 16.75
CA THR A 72 -3.65 18.44 17.72
C THR A 72 -3.42 17.35 18.78
N SER A 73 -3.44 16.06 18.41
CA SER A 73 -3.13 14.96 19.32
C SER A 73 -1.73 14.42 19.04
N ASP A 74 -0.88 14.40 20.06
CA ASP A 74 0.56 14.08 19.99
C ASP A 74 0.90 12.61 19.71
N ASP A 75 -0.09 11.72 19.65
CA ASP A 75 0.10 10.31 19.33
C ASP A 75 -0.57 9.96 18.02
N VAL A 76 0.25 9.58 17.05
CA VAL A 76 -0.19 8.83 15.89
C VAL A 76 -0.83 7.57 16.42
N ALA A 77 -2.14 7.47 16.27
CA ALA A 77 -2.84 6.26 16.61
C ALA A 77 -2.13 5.12 15.86
N GLY A 78 -1.56 4.14 16.58
CA GLY A 78 -0.90 2.97 15.98
C GLY A 78 -1.79 2.23 14.97
N TYR A 79 -3.09 2.56 14.98
CA TYR A 79 -4.09 2.25 13.98
C TYR A 79 -3.76 2.68 12.53
N ALA A 80 -3.05 3.78 12.29
CA ALA A 80 -2.68 4.20 10.93
C ALA A 80 -1.37 3.55 10.45
N ALA A 81 -0.46 3.22 11.37
CA ALA A 81 0.84 2.67 11.01
C ALA A 81 0.79 1.15 10.73
N TRP A 82 -0.14 0.43 11.35
CA TRP A 82 -0.30 -1.01 11.13
C TRP A 82 -0.77 -1.37 9.70
N PRO A 83 -1.78 -0.68 9.13
CA PRO A 83 -2.17 -0.86 7.72
C PRO A 83 -1.03 -0.53 6.75
N LEU A 84 -0.16 0.44 7.05
CA LEU A 84 0.97 0.77 6.19
C LEU A 84 1.90 -0.43 5.99
N VAL A 85 2.27 -1.10 7.10
CA VAL A 85 3.15 -2.27 7.05
C VAL A 85 2.48 -3.42 6.32
N LEU A 86 1.21 -3.69 6.61
CA LEU A 86 0.45 -4.72 5.90
C LEU A 86 0.38 -4.42 4.40
N GLY A 87 0.06 -3.18 4.02
CA GLY A 87 0.03 -2.72 2.63
C GLY A 87 1.36 -2.94 1.93
N TYR A 88 2.48 -2.67 2.60
CA TYR A 88 3.82 -2.89 2.06
C TYR A 88 4.17 -4.37 1.89
N VAL A 89 3.79 -5.24 2.84
CA VAL A 89 3.99 -6.69 2.73
C VAL A 89 3.21 -7.26 1.53
N PHE A 90 1.95 -6.84 1.34
CA PHE A 90 1.15 -7.25 0.19
C PHE A 90 1.70 -6.69 -1.13
N PHE A 91 2.23 -5.47 -1.13
CA PHE A 91 2.91 -4.89 -2.29
C PHE A 91 4.09 -5.75 -2.73
N LEU A 92 4.98 -6.11 -1.79
CA LEU A 92 6.15 -6.95 -2.05
C LEU A 92 5.76 -8.36 -2.50
N ALA A 93 4.72 -8.95 -1.90
CA ALA A 93 4.22 -10.25 -2.31
C ALA A 93 3.68 -10.23 -3.74
N GLY A 94 2.91 -9.19 -4.10
CA GLY A 94 2.40 -9.01 -5.47
C GLY A 94 3.50 -8.78 -6.49
N PHE A 95 4.49 -7.97 -6.15
CA PHE A 95 5.67 -7.74 -6.99
C PHE A 95 6.51 -9.03 -7.15
N GLY A 96 6.77 -9.75 -6.06
CA GLY A 96 7.49 -11.01 -6.07
C GLY A 96 6.81 -12.08 -6.93
N ALA A 97 5.49 -12.18 -6.88
CA ALA A 97 4.73 -13.11 -7.73
C ALA A 97 4.88 -12.80 -9.22
N LEU A 98 4.98 -11.52 -9.60
CA LEU A 98 5.25 -11.13 -10.99
C LEU A 98 6.69 -11.43 -11.41
N VAL A 99 7.65 -11.15 -10.54
CA VAL A 99 9.08 -11.40 -10.80
C VAL A 99 9.32 -12.91 -10.97
N ILE A 100 8.79 -13.75 -10.09
CA ILE A 100 8.94 -15.22 -10.19
C ILE A 100 8.34 -15.77 -11.49
N ARG A 101 7.30 -15.14 -12.04
CA ARG A 101 6.73 -15.54 -13.33
C ARG A 101 7.61 -15.12 -14.53
N MET A 102 8.41 -14.06 -14.39
CA MET A 102 9.27 -13.54 -15.45
C MET A 102 10.58 -14.35 -15.63
N PHE A 103 11.00 -15.09 -14.61
CA PHE A 103 12.15 -16.00 -14.64
C PHE A 103 11.68 -17.45 -14.83
#